data_AF-A0A6P0JV64-F1
#
_entry.id   AF-A0A6P0JV64-F1
#
_cell.length_a   1.000
_cell.length_b   1.000
_cell.length_c   1.000
_cell.angle_alpha   90.00
_cell.angle_beta   90.00
_cell.angle_gamma   90.00
#
_symmetry.space_group_name_H-M   'P 1'
#
loop_
_entity.id
_entity.type
_entity.pdbx_description
1 polymer ?
#
loop_
_entity_poly.entity_id
_entity_poly.type
_entity_poly.pdbx_seq_one_letter_code
_entity_poly.pdbx_strand_id
1 'polypeptide(L)'
;MPTYKTPNVYIEEISTFPPSVAEVSTAIPAFIGYTQKATKGNIDLTLKPTRISSLLDYETLFGGAEPANFALTLDSEEEIQPFTPLPVNFFMHYALRLFFDNGGGSCYIVSVGDYTTPATIDNFRTALDVLKKEDEPTLILLTDAVNLAEAEYNELCQAALAQCNLLKDRFVIFDVKNEENGVENFRQGIGQEYLKYGAAYYPYLQTSLQYFYTDDSVTVNGSTLLGDDSIKKEKTALYNKIKAELDKQRVVLPPSAAVAGAYAKTDRDRGVWKAPANVSLASVIAPTIKINN
;
A
#
# COMPACT_ATOMS: atom_id res chain seq x y z
N MET A 1 18.92 -5.97 47.69
CA MET A 1 20.08 -6.80 48.10
C MET A 1 19.55 -7.99 48.86
N PRO A 2 19.90 -9.23 48.51
CA PRO A 2 19.49 -10.40 49.27
C PRO A 2 20.09 -10.36 50.67
N THR A 3 19.30 -10.72 51.68
CA THR A 3 19.77 -10.79 53.07
C THR A 3 20.08 -12.24 53.42
N TYR A 4 21.35 -12.60 53.42
CA TYR A 4 21.81 -13.94 53.80
C TYR A 4 21.81 -14.09 55.32
N LYS A 5 21.11 -15.12 55.84
CA LYS A 5 20.91 -15.33 57.28
C LYS A 5 21.83 -16.39 57.89
N THR A 6 22.70 -17.02 57.09
CA THR A 6 23.63 -18.05 57.57
C THR A 6 25.02 -17.84 56.97
N PRO A 7 26.10 -18.07 57.75
CA PRO A 7 27.46 -17.97 57.22
C PRO A 7 27.75 -19.18 56.31
N ASN A 8 27.74 -18.96 54.99
CA ASN A 8 28.14 -19.93 53.97
C ASN A 8 28.64 -19.19 52.71
N VAL A 9 29.25 -19.91 51.77
CA VAL A 9 29.64 -19.37 50.45
C VAL A 9 28.42 -19.37 49.53
N TYR A 10 28.08 -18.20 48.99
CA TYR A 10 27.00 -18.03 48.02
C TYR A 10 27.61 -17.63 46.67
N ILE A 11 27.14 -18.28 45.60
CA ILE A 11 27.45 -17.89 44.23
C ILE A 11 26.24 -17.12 43.71
N GLU A 12 26.44 -15.85 43.35
CA GLU A 12 25.45 -15.06 42.63
C GLU A 12 25.82 -15.04 41.15
N GLU A 13 24.96 -15.60 40.29
CA GLU A 13 25.05 -15.37 38.86
C GLU A 13 24.46 -13.99 38.54
N ILE A 14 25.33 -13.00 38.40
CA ILE A 14 24.93 -11.70 37.86
C ILE A 14 24.78 -11.90 36.34
N SER A 15 23.55 -11.93 35.86
CA SER A 15 23.29 -11.90 34.41
C SER A 15 23.87 -10.60 33.83
N THR A 16 24.98 -10.72 33.12
CA THR A 16 25.62 -9.63 32.37
C THR A 16 25.06 -9.48 30.96
N PHE A 17 24.00 -10.21 30.62
CA PHE A 17 23.31 -9.96 29.36
C PHE A 17 22.82 -8.51 29.39
N PRO A 18 23.21 -7.66 28.42
CA PRO A 18 22.61 -6.35 28.30
C PRO A 18 21.09 -6.52 28.30
N PRO A 19 20.31 -5.61 28.90
CA PRO A 19 18.86 -5.68 28.81
C PRO A 19 18.52 -5.87 27.33
N SER A 20 17.76 -6.92 26.99
CA SER A 20 17.28 -7.06 25.62
C SER A 20 16.39 -5.85 25.39
N VAL A 21 16.90 -4.86 24.66
CA VAL A 21 16.10 -3.74 24.21
C VAL A 21 15.11 -4.35 23.26
N ALA A 22 13.83 -4.39 23.66
CA ALA A 22 12.77 -4.74 22.73
C ALA A 22 12.92 -3.81 21.52
N GLU A 23 13.02 -4.38 20.31
CA GLU A 23 13.01 -3.59 19.08
C GLU A 23 11.73 -2.76 19.06
N VAL A 24 11.84 -1.47 19.33
CA VAL A 24 10.75 -0.53 19.11
C VAL A 24 10.77 -0.22 17.62
N SER A 25 9.67 -0.54 16.93
CA SER A 25 9.54 -0.32 15.49
C SER A 25 9.73 1.17 15.18
N THR A 26 10.83 1.53 14.50
CA THR A 26 11.17 2.92 14.16
C THR A 26 10.51 3.40 12.86
N ALA A 27 10.08 2.47 12.00
CA ALA A 27 9.36 2.74 10.76
C ALA A 27 7.92 2.21 10.88
N ILE A 28 7.02 3.03 11.41
CA ILE A 28 5.58 2.73 11.50
C ILE A 28 4.88 3.61 10.46
N PRO A 29 4.52 3.05 9.28
CA PRO A 29 3.82 3.81 8.26
C PRO A 29 2.34 4.00 8.56
N ALA A 30 1.82 5.15 8.15
CA ALA A 30 0.41 5.41 8.01
C ALA A 30 0.03 5.44 6.53
N PHE A 31 -0.83 4.51 6.13
CA PHE A 31 -1.40 4.42 4.79
C PHE A 31 -2.71 5.21 4.74
N ILE A 32 -2.79 6.15 3.79
CA ILE A 32 -3.98 6.97 3.55
C ILE A 32 -4.56 6.64 2.17
N GLY A 33 -5.84 6.28 2.14
CA GLY A 33 -6.55 5.88 0.92
C GLY A 33 -7.89 5.22 1.23
N TYR A 34 -8.54 4.71 0.20
CA TYR A 34 -9.89 4.16 0.24
C TYR A 34 -9.85 2.68 0.62
N THR A 35 -10.92 2.23 1.26
CA THR A 35 -11.04 0.83 1.72
C THR A 35 -12.42 0.28 1.33
N GLN A 36 -12.60 -1.03 1.26
CA GLN A 36 -13.92 -1.60 0.94
C GLN A 36 -14.97 -1.25 2.00
N LYS A 37 -14.54 -1.26 3.26
CA LYS A 37 -15.31 -0.88 4.44
C LYS A 37 -14.37 -0.26 5.45
N ALA A 38 -14.88 0.30 6.53
CA ALA A 38 -14.07 0.74 7.65
C ALA A 38 -14.86 0.53 8.94
N THR A 39 -14.99 -0.73 9.37
CA THR A 39 -15.84 -1.06 10.52
C THR A 39 -15.22 -2.09 11.46
N LYS A 40 -15.45 -1.88 12.77
CA LYS A 40 -15.13 -2.83 13.83
C LYS A 40 -16.41 -3.17 14.59
N GLY A 41 -17.09 -4.23 14.15
CA GLY A 41 -18.45 -4.50 14.60
C GLY A 41 -19.38 -3.35 14.20
N ASN A 42 -19.99 -2.68 15.18
CA ASN A 42 -20.88 -1.53 14.94
C ASN A 42 -20.15 -0.17 15.00
N ILE A 43 -18.82 -0.16 15.11
CA ILE A 43 -18.03 1.07 15.19
C ILE A 43 -17.51 1.42 13.80
N ASP A 44 -17.84 2.60 13.31
CA ASP A 44 -17.25 3.19 12.11
C ASP A 44 -15.82 3.68 12.38
N LEU A 45 -14.89 3.29 11.51
CA LEU A 45 -13.46 3.60 11.53
C LEU A 45 -13.05 4.58 10.42
N THR A 46 -14.00 5.08 9.62
CA THR A 46 -13.73 6.09 8.59
C THR A 46 -13.09 7.33 9.21
N LEU A 47 -11.99 7.81 8.62
CA LEU A 47 -11.18 8.92 9.13
C LEU A 47 -10.73 8.76 10.59
N LYS A 48 -10.59 7.52 11.07
CA LYS A 48 -10.01 7.19 12.37
C LYS A 48 -8.75 6.36 12.16
N PRO A 49 -7.56 6.93 12.41
CA PRO A 49 -6.31 6.19 12.33
C PRO A 49 -6.39 4.91 13.18
N THR A 50 -6.26 3.77 12.52
CA THR A 50 -6.40 2.46 13.17
C THR A 50 -5.13 1.66 12.96
N ARG A 51 -4.51 1.27 14.07
CA ARG A 51 -3.31 0.43 14.06
C ARG A 51 -3.66 -1.01 13.72
N ILE A 52 -2.94 -1.59 12.77
CA ILE A 52 -3.01 -3.00 12.37
C ILE A 52 -1.64 -3.66 12.46
N SER A 53 -1.62 -4.98 12.60
CA SER A 53 -0.36 -5.75 12.71
C SER A 53 -0.15 -6.77 11.60
N SER A 54 -1.20 -7.08 10.83
CA SER A 54 -1.16 -8.05 9.75
C SER A 54 -2.17 -7.71 8.66
N LEU A 55 -2.01 -8.33 7.48
CA LEU A 55 -2.99 -8.23 6.40
C LEU A 55 -4.35 -8.83 6.79
N LEU A 56 -4.38 -9.85 7.65
CA LEU A 56 -5.64 -10.44 8.14
C LEU A 56 -6.43 -9.44 9.01
N ASP A 57 -5.73 -8.66 9.85
CA ASP A 57 -6.35 -7.59 10.63
C ASP A 57 -6.97 -6.54 9.70
N TYR A 58 -6.23 -6.18 8.63
CA TYR A 58 -6.72 -5.27 7.60
C TYR A 58 -7.99 -5.80 6.95
N GLU A 59 -7.99 -7.03 6.42
CA GLU A 59 -9.16 -7.59 5.73
C GLU A 59 -10.39 -7.69 6.65
N THR A 60 -10.16 -7.97 7.93
CA THR A 60 -11.24 -8.03 8.93
C THR A 60 -11.92 -6.68 9.11
N LEU A 61 -11.13 -5.60 9.24
CA LEU A 61 -11.62 -4.25 9.57
C LEU A 61 -11.99 -3.42 8.34
N PHE A 62 -11.21 -3.55 7.26
CA PHE A 62 -11.23 -2.69 6.09
C PHE A 62 -11.63 -3.40 4.78
N GLY A 63 -11.65 -4.73 4.80
CA GLY A 63 -12.09 -5.56 3.66
C GLY A 63 -11.00 -5.81 2.61
N GLY A 64 -11.42 -6.30 1.45
CA GLY A 64 -10.56 -6.70 0.33
C GLY A 64 -10.38 -5.62 -0.72
N ALA A 65 -9.65 -5.94 -1.79
CA ALA A 65 -9.53 -5.08 -2.97
C ALA A 65 -10.88 -4.88 -3.68
N GLU A 66 -11.02 -3.76 -4.40
CA GLU A 66 -12.11 -3.58 -5.35
C GLU A 66 -12.01 -4.62 -6.48
N PRO A 67 -13.11 -5.27 -6.89
CA PRO A 67 -13.13 -6.13 -8.07
C PRO A 67 -12.67 -5.36 -9.31
N ALA A 68 -11.61 -5.86 -9.95
CA ALA A 68 -11.10 -5.29 -11.17
C ALA A 68 -12.05 -5.54 -12.34
N ASN A 69 -12.37 -4.48 -13.08
CA ASN A 69 -13.22 -4.57 -14.24
C ASN A 69 -12.43 -5.03 -15.46
N PHE A 70 -12.89 -6.10 -16.10
CA PHE A 70 -12.29 -6.64 -17.32
C PHE A 70 -13.29 -6.55 -18.47
N ALA A 71 -12.82 -6.11 -19.63
CA ALA A 71 -13.59 -6.11 -20.88
C ALA A 71 -12.87 -7.01 -21.88
N LEU A 72 -13.51 -8.14 -22.21
CA LEU A 72 -13.00 -9.15 -23.11
C LEU A 72 -13.76 -9.09 -24.44
N THR A 73 -13.03 -9.25 -25.53
CA THR A 73 -13.62 -9.42 -26.87
C THR A 73 -13.26 -10.80 -27.39
N LEU A 74 -14.25 -11.53 -27.86
CA LEU A 74 -14.10 -12.82 -28.52
C LEU A 74 -14.25 -12.63 -30.03
N ASP A 75 -13.47 -13.35 -30.82
CA ASP A 75 -13.68 -13.42 -32.27
C ASP A 75 -14.75 -14.44 -32.66
N SER A 76 -14.92 -14.66 -33.97
CA SER A 76 -15.88 -15.61 -34.53
C SER A 76 -15.60 -17.07 -34.16
N GLU A 77 -14.39 -17.39 -33.68
CA GLU A 77 -13.95 -18.72 -33.27
C GLU A 77 -13.92 -18.88 -31.74
N GLU A 78 -14.46 -17.90 -30.99
CA GLU A 78 -14.42 -17.84 -29.53
C GLU A 78 -12.99 -17.78 -28.94
N GLU A 79 -12.03 -17.26 -29.73
CA GLU A 79 -10.70 -16.94 -29.25
C GLU A 79 -10.68 -15.57 -28.56
N ILE A 80 -9.99 -15.50 -27.42
CA ILE A 80 -9.92 -14.30 -26.59
C ILE A 80 -8.89 -13.35 -27.20
N GLN A 81 -9.33 -12.17 -27.62
CA GLN A 81 -8.44 -11.16 -28.15
C GLN A 81 -7.60 -10.53 -27.02
N PRO A 82 -6.37 -10.03 -27.32
CA PRO A 82 -5.56 -9.32 -26.36
C PRO A 82 -6.36 -8.18 -25.72
N PHE A 83 -6.35 -8.12 -24.40
CA PHE A 83 -7.02 -7.08 -23.62
C PHE A 83 -6.03 -6.46 -22.65
N THR A 84 -6.33 -5.23 -22.25
CA THR A 84 -5.60 -4.56 -21.16
C THR A 84 -6.56 -4.41 -19.99
N PRO A 85 -6.18 -4.82 -18.76
CA PRO A 85 -6.98 -4.58 -17.58
C PRO A 85 -7.29 -3.08 -17.46
N LEU A 86 -8.49 -2.72 -17.00
CA LEU A 86 -8.78 -1.33 -16.67
C LEU A 86 -7.88 -0.89 -15.49
N PRO A 87 -7.49 0.39 -15.44
CA PRO A 87 -6.69 0.92 -14.33
C PRO A 87 -7.35 0.64 -12.97
N VAL A 88 -6.54 0.28 -11.98
CA VAL A 88 -6.99 0.13 -10.60
C VAL A 88 -7.15 1.51 -9.99
N ASN A 89 -8.34 1.81 -9.46
CA ASN A 89 -8.61 3.10 -8.82
C ASN A 89 -8.28 3.10 -7.32
N PHE A 90 -8.18 1.93 -6.69
CA PHE A 90 -7.93 1.80 -5.25
C PHE A 90 -6.82 0.77 -5.00
N PHE A 91 -5.65 1.27 -4.61
CA PHE A 91 -4.43 0.51 -4.40
C PHE A 91 -4.29 -0.02 -2.98
N MET A 92 -4.99 0.54 -1.99
CA MET A 92 -4.79 0.28 -0.55
C MET A 92 -4.57 -1.21 -0.17
N HIS A 93 -5.47 -2.12 -0.56
CA HIS A 93 -5.33 -3.55 -0.22
C HIS A 93 -4.08 -4.18 -0.84
N TYR A 94 -3.81 -3.91 -2.12
CA TYR A 94 -2.63 -4.41 -2.82
C TYR A 94 -1.32 -3.79 -2.28
N ALA A 95 -1.35 -2.49 -1.95
CA ALA A 95 -0.25 -1.77 -1.36
C ALA A 95 0.13 -2.38 0.00
N LEU A 96 -0.84 -2.69 0.86
CA LEU A 96 -0.58 -3.36 2.13
C LEU A 96 -0.03 -4.77 1.96
N ARG A 97 -0.56 -5.55 1.02
CA ARG A 97 0.01 -6.86 0.70
C ARG A 97 1.47 -6.73 0.29
N LEU A 98 1.78 -5.78 -0.60
CA LEU A 98 3.16 -5.51 -1.04
C LEU A 98 4.06 -5.04 0.12
N PHE A 99 3.54 -4.21 1.03
CA PHE A 99 4.25 -3.76 2.24
C PHE A 99 4.62 -4.93 3.16
N PHE A 100 3.66 -5.80 3.49
CA PHE A 100 3.90 -6.96 4.35
C PHE A 100 4.84 -7.98 3.70
N ASP A 101 4.69 -8.24 2.39
CA ASP A 101 5.60 -9.11 1.62
C ASP A 101 7.05 -8.60 1.64
N ASN A 102 7.24 -7.28 1.74
CA ASN A 102 8.55 -6.62 1.79
C ASN A 102 9.12 -6.45 3.22
N GLY A 103 8.50 -7.08 4.22
CA GLY A 103 8.99 -7.09 5.61
C GLY A 103 8.40 -5.99 6.49
N GLY A 104 7.31 -5.37 6.04
CA GLY A 104 6.50 -4.43 6.80
C GLY A 104 5.98 -5.02 8.12
N GLY A 105 5.94 -4.18 9.15
CA GLY A 105 5.45 -4.52 10.48
C GLY A 105 4.09 -3.91 10.78
N SER A 106 3.91 -3.45 12.01
CA SER A 106 2.70 -2.69 12.36
C SER A 106 2.60 -1.40 11.56
N CYS A 107 1.39 -1.04 11.15
CA CYS A 107 1.11 0.19 10.41
C CYS A 107 -0.25 0.75 10.81
N TYR A 108 -0.48 2.01 10.46
CA TYR A 108 -1.75 2.69 10.64
C TYR A 108 -2.49 2.77 9.32
N ILE A 109 -3.80 2.58 9.38
CA ILE A 109 -4.70 2.77 8.24
C ILE A 109 -5.57 3.98 8.54
N VAL A 110 -5.61 4.92 7.59
CA VAL A 110 -6.56 6.02 7.58
C VAL A 110 -7.44 5.86 6.35
N SER A 111 -8.60 5.25 6.54
CA SER A 111 -9.60 5.13 5.48
C SER A 111 -10.23 6.49 5.22
N VAL A 112 -10.13 7.00 3.99
CA VAL A 112 -10.77 8.25 3.57
C VAL A 112 -12.23 8.07 3.16
N GLY A 113 -12.66 6.83 2.91
CA GLY A 113 -13.99 6.49 2.42
C GLY A 113 -14.03 5.10 1.79
N ASP A 114 -15.21 4.72 1.30
CA ASP A 114 -15.40 3.47 0.57
C ASP A 114 -15.18 3.62 -0.95
N TYR A 115 -15.24 2.52 -1.70
CA TYR A 115 -15.04 2.52 -3.16
C TYR A 115 -16.11 3.30 -3.95
N THR A 116 -17.22 3.71 -3.30
CA THR A 116 -18.25 4.54 -3.92
C THR A 116 -18.04 6.03 -3.65
N THR A 117 -17.14 6.36 -2.73
CA THR A 117 -16.85 7.73 -2.30
C THR A 117 -15.97 8.43 -3.35
N PRO A 118 -16.36 9.62 -3.85
CA PRO A 118 -15.55 10.34 -4.82
C PRO A 118 -14.13 10.67 -4.30
N ALA A 119 -13.15 10.60 -5.20
CA ALA A 119 -11.78 11.05 -4.96
C ALA A 119 -11.71 12.58 -4.93
N THR A 120 -11.52 13.17 -3.75
CA THR A 120 -11.33 14.62 -3.59
C THR A 120 -10.15 14.90 -2.67
N ILE A 121 -9.45 16.02 -2.91
CA ILE A 121 -8.32 16.46 -2.07
C ILE A 121 -8.73 16.67 -0.60
N ASP A 122 -9.96 17.14 -0.35
CA ASP A 122 -10.46 17.43 0.99
C ASP A 122 -10.55 16.18 1.88
N ASN A 123 -10.89 15.03 1.30
CA ASN A 123 -10.92 13.76 2.03
C ASN A 123 -9.51 13.40 2.52
N PHE A 124 -8.49 13.54 1.67
CA PHE A 124 -7.10 13.27 2.04
C PHE A 124 -6.51 14.31 3.01
N ARG A 125 -6.90 15.58 2.90
CA ARG A 125 -6.52 16.62 3.87
C ARG A 125 -7.07 16.32 5.25
N THR A 126 -8.35 15.96 5.31
CA THR A 126 -8.99 15.55 6.57
C THR A 126 -8.28 14.33 7.17
N ALA A 127 -7.87 13.37 6.34
CA ALA A 127 -7.07 12.22 6.78
C ALA A 127 -5.68 12.61 7.33
N LEU A 128 -4.99 13.57 6.73
CA LEU A 128 -3.73 14.11 7.26
C LEU A 128 -3.93 14.80 8.61
N ASP A 129 -5.01 15.58 8.75
CA ASP A 129 -5.35 16.29 9.98
C ASP A 129 -5.70 15.36 11.15
N VAL A 130 -6.39 14.25 10.90
CA VAL A 130 -6.61 13.24 11.95
C VAL A 130 -5.33 12.48 12.28
N LEU A 131 -4.51 12.14 11.28
CA LEU A 131 -3.22 11.47 11.48
C LEU A 131 -2.24 12.34 12.29
N LYS A 132 -2.36 13.67 12.19
CA LYS A 132 -1.57 14.63 12.97
C LYS A 132 -1.72 14.45 14.47
N LYS A 133 -2.84 13.87 14.94
CA LYS A 133 -3.14 13.65 16.35
C LYS A 133 -2.57 12.35 16.90
N GLU A 134 -2.00 11.51 16.03
CA GLU A 134 -1.36 10.26 16.41
C GLU A 134 0.16 10.42 16.49
N ASP A 135 0.74 9.91 17.57
CA ASP A 135 2.16 10.06 17.89
C ASP A 135 3.04 8.90 17.36
N GLU A 136 2.48 7.69 17.16
CA GLU A 136 3.25 6.52 16.69
C GLU A 136 3.69 6.57 15.22
N PRO A 137 2.90 7.11 14.26
CA PRO A 137 3.28 7.09 12.84
C PRO A 137 4.52 7.91 12.53
N THR A 138 5.55 7.25 11.99
CA THR A 138 6.81 7.86 11.56
C THR A 138 6.93 7.97 10.05
N LEU A 139 6.11 7.25 9.27
CA LEU A 139 6.04 7.38 7.82
C LEU A 139 4.63 7.74 7.35
N ILE A 140 4.50 8.58 6.33
CA ILE A 140 3.24 8.88 5.66
C ILE A 140 3.27 8.34 4.23
N LEU A 141 2.24 7.60 3.84
CA LEU A 141 2.04 7.10 2.49
C LEU A 141 0.67 7.54 1.95
N LEU A 142 0.68 8.24 0.82
CA LEU A 142 -0.50 8.77 0.15
C LEU A 142 -0.98 7.82 -0.96
N THR A 143 -1.29 6.57 -0.60
CA THR A 143 -1.48 5.45 -1.53
C THR A 143 -2.43 5.72 -2.70
N ASP A 144 -3.68 6.06 -2.41
CA ASP A 144 -4.70 6.28 -3.46
C ASP A 144 -4.73 7.72 -3.97
N ALA A 145 -3.99 8.63 -3.33
CA ALA A 145 -3.97 10.04 -3.71
C ALA A 145 -3.32 10.24 -5.09
N VAL A 146 -2.53 9.28 -5.58
CA VAL A 146 -1.97 9.30 -6.95
C VAL A 146 -3.05 9.32 -8.03
N ASN A 147 -4.31 9.00 -7.70
CA ASN A 147 -5.43 9.10 -8.63
C ASN A 147 -6.10 10.48 -8.66
N LEU A 148 -5.67 11.42 -7.80
CA LEU A 148 -6.10 12.82 -7.88
C LEU A 148 -5.51 13.51 -9.12
N ALA A 149 -6.08 14.65 -9.47
CA ALA A 149 -5.50 15.52 -10.49
C ALA A 149 -4.08 15.96 -10.06
N GLU A 150 -3.19 16.18 -11.03
CA GLU A 150 -1.77 16.47 -10.75
C GLU A 150 -1.59 17.66 -9.79
N ALA A 151 -2.30 18.76 -10.02
CA ALA A 151 -2.23 19.95 -9.15
C ALA A 151 -2.66 19.64 -7.70
N GLU A 152 -3.75 18.89 -7.53
CA GLU A 152 -4.27 18.50 -6.22
C GLU A 152 -3.34 17.51 -5.51
N TYR A 153 -2.76 16.56 -6.24
CA TYR A 153 -1.78 15.63 -5.69
C TYR A 153 -0.53 16.35 -5.20
N ASN A 154 0.00 17.29 -5.99
CA ASN A 154 1.16 18.10 -5.61
C ASN A 154 0.87 18.97 -4.38
N GLU A 155 -0.31 19.59 -4.33
CA GLU A 155 -0.77 20.37 -3.17
C GLU A 155 -0.88 19.51 -1.90
N LEU A 156 -1.39 18.29 -2.02
CA LEU A 156 -1.45 17.33 -0.92
C LEU A 156 -0.05 16.90 -0.46
N CYS A 157 0.88 16.67 -1.40
CA CYS A 157 2.26 16.32 -1.07
C CYS A 157 2.96 17.45 -0.30
N GLN A 158 2.74 18.71 -0.69
CA GLN A 158 3.23 19.88 0.03
C GLN A 158 2.64 19.96 1.45
N ALA A 159 1.35 19.67 1.61
CA ALA A 159 0.70 19.62 2.92
C ALA A 159 1.31 18.53 3.83
N ALA A 160 1.58 17.34 3.28
CA ALA A 160 2.25 16.27 4.01
C ALA A 160 3.67 16.67 4.45
N LEU A 161 4.44 17.33 3.58
CA LEU A 161 5.77 17.87 3.92
C LEU A 161 5.70 18.93 5.03
N ALA A 162 4.72 19.84 4.96
CA ALA A 162 4.50 20.85 5.99
C ALA A 162 4.18 20.22 7.35
N GLN A 163 3.34 19.17 7.37
CA GLN A 163 3.06 18.40 8.59
C GLN A 163 4.31 17.70 9.13
N CYS A 164 5.13 17.09 8.26
CA CYS A 164 6.40 16.48 8.66
C CYS A 164 7.34 17.52 9.29
N ASN A 165 7.43 18.71 8.72
CA ASN A 165 8.25 19.79 9.28
C ASN A 165 7.74 20.32 10.62
N LEU A 166 6.41 20.37 10.80
CA LEU A 166 5.78 20.83 12.03
C LEU A 166 6.07 19.88 13.20
N LEU A 167 5.89 18.57 12.98
CA LEU A 167 5.97 17.56 14.04
C LEU A 167 7.36 16.95 14.20
N LYS A 168 8.18 16.94 13.13
CA LYS A 168 9.60 16.54 13.12
C LYS A 168 9.87 15.08 13.53
N ASP A 169 8.82 14.28 13.59
CA ASP A 169 8.80 12.87 13.98
C ASP A 169 8.45 11.94 12.80
N ARG A 170 8.10 12.51 11.65
CA ARG A 170 7.60 11.79 10.48
C ARG A 170 8.25 12.19 9.17
N PHE A 171 8.23 11.25 8.24
CA PHE A 171 8.81 11.36 6.90
C PHE A 171 7.80 10.84 5.87
N VAL A 172 7.72 11.47 4.70
CA VAL A 172 6.73 11.09 3.67
C VAL A 172 7.39 10.38 2.49
N ILE A 173 6.77 9.29 2.03
CA ILE A 173 7.20 8.55 0.84
C ILE A 173 6.19 8.85 -0.27
N PHE A 174 6.68 9.45 -1.35
CA PHE A 174 5.88 9.83 -2.50
C PHE A 174 6.03 8.84 -3.65
N ASP A 175 4.96 8.71 -4.42
CA ASP A 175 4.95 8.03 -5.69
C ASP A 175 4.87 9.07 -6.81
N VAL A 176 5.79 9.01 -7.75
CA VAL A 176 5.69 9.84 -8.95
C VAL A 176 4.66 9.21 -9.87
N LYS A 177 3.60 9.95 -10.23
CA LYS A 177 2.53 9.47 -11.13
C LYS A 177 3.11 8.87 -12.40
N ASN A 178 2.56 7.71 -12.81
CA ASN A 178 3.01 6.99 -13.99
C ASN A 178 2.40 7.56 -15.29
N GLU A 179 2.72 8.82 -15.56
CA GLU A 179 2.23 9.61 -16.70
C GLU A 179 3.42 10.10 -17.54
N GLU A 180 3.14 10.57 -18.76
CA GLU A 180 4.17 11.19 -19.61
C GLU A 180 4.77 12.41 -18.90
N ASN A 181 6.10 12.50 -18.86
CA ASN A 181 6.84 13.54 -18.12
C ASN A 181 6.54 13.61 -16.61
N GLY A 182 5.95 12.57 -15.99
CA GLY A 182 5.56 12.58 -14.57
C GLY A 182 6.68 12.97 -13.60
N VAL A 183 7.94 12.60 -13.90
CA VAL A 183 9.11 13.00 -13.09
C VAL A 183 9.35 14.51 -13.15
N GLU A 184 9.27 15.11 -14.34
CA GLU A 184 9.47 16.55 -14.50
C GLU A 184 8.32 17.32 -13.86
N ASN A 185 7.08 16.90 -14.12
CA ASN A 185 5.89 17.52 -13.55
C ASN A 185 5.93 17.48 -12.01
N PHE A 186 6.27 16.34 -11.41
CA PHE A 186 6.38 16.22 -9.96
C PHE A 186 7.49 17.12 -9.40
N ARG A 187 8.66 17.18 -10.06
CA ARG A 187 9.78 18.04 -9.62
C ARG A 187 9.45 19.52 -9.68
N GLN A 188 8.66 19.96 -10.66
CA GLN A 188 8.20 21.34 -10.76
C GLN A 188 7.06 21.63 -9.77
N GLY A 189 6.16 20.67 -9.56
CA GLY A 189 4.97 20.82 -8.73
C GLY A 189 5.18 20.68 -7.22
N ILE A 190 6.18 19.93 -6.76
CA ILE A 190 6.41 19.68 -5.32
C ILE A 190 6.89 20.93 -4.55
N GLY A 191 7.41 21.94 -5.25
CA GLY A 191 7.92 23.17 -4.64
C GLY A 191 9.32 23.00 -4.01
N GLN A 192 9.70 23.94 -3.13
CA GLN A 192 11.04 24.01 -2.52
C GLN A 192 11.03 23.93 -0.98
N GLU A 193 9.85 23.89 -0.37
CA GLU A 193 9.71 23.90 1.08
C GLU A 193 9.82 22.50 1.67
N TYR A 194 10.54 22.37 2.78
CA TYR A 194 10.58 21.17 3.63
C TYR A 194 11.00 19.86 2.95
N LEU A 195 11.61 19.92 1.77
CA LEU A 195 11.97 18.75 0.93
C LEU A 195 12.80 17.67 1.66
N LYS A 196 13.54 18.04 2.71
CA LYS A 196 14.30 17.10 3.53
C LYS A 196 13.46 16.06 4.28
N TYR A 197 12.14 16.24 4.35
CA TYR A 197 11.22 15.31 5.02
C TYR A 197 10.51 14.34 4.07
N GLY A 198 10.85 14.33 2.77
CA GLY A 198 10.23 13.43 1.81
C GLY A 198 11.21 12.76 0.86
N ALA A 199 10.83 11.60 0.35
CA ALA A 199 11.51 10.93 -0.76
C ALA A 199 10.49 10.45 -1.78
N ALA A 200 10.74 10.71 -3.06
CA ALA A 200 9.88 10.28 -4.16
C ALA A 200 10.50 9.09 -4.90
N TYR A 201 9.66 8.13 -5.28
CA TYR A 201 10.06 6.91 -5.95
C TYR A 201 9.36 6.77 -7.30
N TYR A 202 10.13 6.35 -8.29
CA TYR A 202 9.74 6.10 -9.68
C TYR A 202 10.65 5.00 -10.23
N PRO A 203 10.18 4.12 -11.13
CA PRO A 203 8.83 4.03 -11.70
C PRO A 203 7.89 3.11 -10.91
N TYR A 204 6.66 2.95 -11.40
CA TYR A 204 5.71 1.96 -10.88
C TYR A 204 6.27 0.53 -11.05
N LEU A 205 5.76 -0.39 -10.24
CA LEU A 205 6.22 -1.77 -10.15
C LEU A 205 5.22 -2.71 -10.80
N GLN A 206 5.68 -3.55 -11.73
CA GLN A 206 4.95 -4.73 -12.18
C GLN A 206 5.08 -5.80 -11.10
N THR A 207 3.97 -6.12 -10.44
CA THR A 207 4.00 -7.07 -9.32
C THR A 207 3.69 -8.50 -9.76
N SER A 208 3.96 -9.47 -8.90
CA SER A 208 3.46 -10.84 -9.08
C SER A 208 2.04 -11.03 -8.53
N LEU A 209 1.39 -9.96 -8.06
CA LEU A 209 0.06 -9.99 -7.48
C LEU A 209 -0.99 -10.12 -8.59
N GLN A 210 -1.99 -10.97 -8.34
CA GLN A 210 -3.14 -11.15 -9.23
C GLN A 210 -4.22 -10.14 -8.90
N TYR A 211 -4.96 -9.74 -9.93
CA TYR A 211 -6.17 -8.95 -9.75
C TYR A 211 -7.23 -9.78 -9.03
N PHE A 212 -7.88 -9.19 -8.03
CA PHE A 212 -9.14 -9.67 -7.51
C PHE A 212 -10.25 -9.26 -8.48
N TYR A 213 -11.11 -10.20 -8.86
CA TYR A 213 -12.27 -9.94 -9.70
C TYR A 213 -13.41 -10.88 -9.31
N THR A 214 -14.63 -10.48 -9.63
CA THR A 214 -15.83 -11.32 -9.54
C THR A 214 -16.33 -11.67 -10.93
N ASP A 215 -17.09 -12.74 -11.07
CA ASP A 215 -17.70 -13.12 -12.35
C ASP A 215 -18.56 -11.97 -12.93
N ASP A 216 -19.14 -11.11 -12.08
CA ASP A 216 -19.97 -9.97 -12.49
C ASP A 216 -19.16 -8.72 -12.91
N SER A 217 -17.86 -8.67 -12.59
CA SER A 217 -16.95 -7.58 -12.99
C SER A 217 -16.29 -7.81 -14.36
N VAL A 218 -16.53 -8.96 -14.98
CA VAL A 218 -15.96 -9.34 -16.27
C VAL A 218 -17.05 -9.29 -17.34
N THR A 219 -16.88 -8.39 -18.31
CA THR A 219 -17.76 -8.25 -19.48
C THR A 219 -17.14 -8.92 -20.69
N VAL A 220 -17.95 -9.67 -21.44
CA VAL A 220 -17.60 -10.37 -22.68
C VAL A 220 -18.41 -9.76 -23.81
N ASN A 221 -17.72 -9.35 -24.88
CA ASN A 221 -18.30 -8.64 -26.04
C ASN A 221 -19.16 -7.43 -25.63
N GLY A 222 -18.72 -6.73 -24.58
CA GLY A 222 -19.29 -5.47 -24.10
C GLY A 222 -20.67 -5.54 -23.45
N SER A 223 -21.27 -6.73 -23.28
CA SER A 223 -22.65 -6.85 -22.79
C SER A 223 -22.94 -8.07 -21.93
N THR A 224 -22.32 -9.21 -22.22
CA THR A 224 -22.57 -10.45 -21.46
C THR A 224 -21.61 -10.53 -20.27
N LEU A 225 -22.11 -10.84 -19.08
CA LEU A 225 -21.24 -11.02 -17.90
C LEU A 225 -20.67 -12.43 -17.89
N LEU A 226 -19.45 -12.59 -17.37
CA LEU A 226 -18.85 -13.92 -17.19
C LEU A 226 -19.70 -14.80 -16.25
N GLY A 227 -20.42 -14.17 -15.32
CA GLY A 227 -21.36 -14.83 -14.40
C GLY A 227 -22.65 -15.34 -15.03
N ASP A 228 -23.01 -14.87 -16.23
CA ASP A 228 -24.24 -15.25 -16.91
C ASP A 228 -24.25 -16.74 -17.24
N ASP A 229 -25.42 -17.38 -17.10
CA ASP A 229 -25.60 -18.81 -17.35
C ASP A 229 -25.20 -19.21 -18.79
N SER A 230 -25.35 -18.29 -19.76
CA SER A 230 -24.96 -18.45 -21.17
C SER A 230 -23.46 -18.69 -21.37
N ILE A 231 -22.63 -18.26 -20.43
CA ILE A 231 -21.18 -18.52 -20.43
C ILE A 231 -20.85 -19.57 -19.37
N LYS A 232 -21.27 -19.36 -18.13
CA LYS A 232 -20.86 -20.16 -16.98
C LYS A 232 -21.35 -21.61 -17.04
N LYS A 233 -22.60 -21.83 -17.46
CA LYS A 233 -23.21 -23.17 -17.54
C LYS A 233 -23.20 -23.73 -18.94
N GLU A 234 -23.55 -22.91 -19.94
CA GLU A 234 -23.70 -23.38 -21.32
C GLU A 234 -22.35 -23.52 -22.06
N LYS A 235 -21.34 -22.70 -21.69
CA LYS A 235 -20.00 -22.71 -22.32
C LYS A 235 -18.87 -22.86 -21.30
N THR A 236 -18.92 -23.92 -20.50
CA THR A 236 -17.95 -24.18 -19.40
C THR A 236 -16.48 -24.18 -19.85
N ALA A 237 -16.19 -24.66 -21.07
CA ALA A 237 -14.81 -24.65 -21.61
C ALA A 237 -14.31 -23.21 -21.83
N LEU A 238 -15.15 -22.35 -22.41
CA LEU A 238 -14.85 -20.92 -22.61
C LEU A 238 -14.72 -20.19 -21.26
N TYR A 239 -15.60 -20.48 -20.30
CA TYR A 239 -15.51 -19.92 -18.95
C TYR A 239 -14.15 -20.21 -18.29
N ASN A 240 -13.70 -21.47 -18.32
CA ASN A 240 -12.41 -21.86 -17.76
C ASN A 240 -11.22 -21.26 -18.52
N LYS A 241 -11.34 -21.14 -19.85
CA LYS A 241 -10.33 -20.47 -20.70
C LYS A 241 -10.20 -18.99 -20.33
N ILE A 242 -11.32 -18.29 -20.15
CA ILE A 242 -11.35 -16.89 -19.72
C ILE A 242 -10.67 -16.75 -18.36
N LYS A 243 -11.02 -17.59 -17.38
CA LYS A 243 -10.38 -17.56 -16.05
C LYS A 243 -8.86 -17.75 -16.13
N ALA A 244 -8.41 -18.71 -16.94
CA ALA A 244 -6.98 -18.96 -17.13
C ALA A 244 -6.24 -17.77 -17.76
N GLU A 245 -6.88 -16.98 -18.63
CA GLU A 245 -6.27 -15.75 -19.17
C GLU A 245 -6.30 -14.59 -18.17
N LEU A 246 -7.37 -14.45 -17.38
CA LEU A 246 -7.45 -13.44 -16.32
C LEU A 246 -6.38 -13.70 -15.24
N ASP A 247 -6.14 -14.96 -14.89
CA ASP A 247 -5.13 -15.38 -13.91
C ASP A 247 -3.68 -15.07 -14.34
N LYS A 248 -3.43 -14.71 -15.60
CA LYS A 248 -2.13 -14.25 -16.09
C LYS A 248 -1.92 -12.75 -15.92
N GLN A 249 -2.98 -11.98 -15.70
CA GLN A 249 -2.89 -10.53 -15.51
C GLN A 249 -2.28 -10.21 -14.16
N ARG A 250 -1.44 -9.18 -14.12
CA ARG A 250 -0.67 -8.80 -12.94
C ARG A 250 -0.86 -7.33 -12.62
N VAL A 251 -1.04 -7.03 -11.34
CA VAL A 251 -1.32 -5.66 -10.90
C VAL A 251 -0.04 -4.81 -10.99
N VAL A 252 -0.19 -3.61 -11.54
CA VAL A 252 0.84 -2.57 -11.50
C VAL A 252 0.56 -1.66 -10.32
N LEU A 253 1.56 -1.44 -9.46
CA LEU A 253 1.41 -0.65 -8.24
C LEU A 253 2.44 0.47 -8.13
N PRO A 254 2.09 1.58 -7.45
CA PRO A 254 3.07 2.56 -7.00
C PRO A 254 4.11 1.93 -6.05
N PRO A 255 5.39 2.36 -6.08
CA PRO A 255 6.46 1.74 -5.30
C PRO A 255 6.45 2.04 -3.79
N SER A 256 5.76 3.09 -3.32
CA SER A 256 5.87 3.60 -1.94
C SER A 256 5.66 2.52 -0.88
N ALA A 257 4.66 1.65 -1.07
CA ALA A 257 4.34 0.60 -0.10
C ALA A 257 5.44 -0.47 -0.01
N ALA A 258 6.02 -0.88 -1.14
CA ALA A 258 7.17 -1.79 -1.15
C ALA A 258 8.39 -1.17 -0.47
N VAL A 259 8.63 0.12 -0.76
CA VAL A 259 9.74 0.88 -0.20
C VAL A 259 9.56 1.07 1.31
N ALA A 260 8.37 1.38 1.80
CA ALA A 260 8.09 1.45 3.23
C ALA A 260 8.35 0.11 3.93
N GLY A 261 8.03 -1.01 3.27
CA GLY A 261 8.38 -2.35 3.74
C GLY A 261 9.89 -2.54 3.83
N ALA A 262 10.62 -2.11 2.79
CA ALA A 262 12.08 -2.15 2.76
C ALA A 262 12.74 -1.24 3.81
N TYR A 263 12.14 -0.09 4.13
CA TYR A 263 12.55 0.78 5.24
C TYR A 263 12.41 0.03 6.56
N ALA A 264 11.22 -0.50 6.85
CA ALA A 264 10.97 -1.27 8.07
C ALA A 264 11.89 -2.48 8.22
N LYS A 265 12.16 -3.17 7.11
CA LYS A 265 13.10 -4.30 7.08
C LYS A 265 14.54 -3.86 7.34
N THR A 266 15.01 -2.80 6.67
CA THR A 266 16.38 -2.30 6.84
C THR A 266 16.60 -1.78 8.26
N ASP A 267 15.63 -1.04 8.80
CA ASP A 267 15.67 -0.51 10.16
C ASP A 267 15.81 -1.63 11.19
N ARG A 268 15.00 -2.69 11.07
CA ARG A 268 15.07 -3.87 11.93
C ARG A 268 16.40 -4.61 11.79
N ASP A 269 16.83 -4.89 10.56
CA ASP A 269 17.98 -5.76 10.32
C ASP A 269 19.33 -5.04 10.53
N ARG A 270 19.37 -3.71 10.33
CA ARG A 270 20.61 -2.93 10.21
C ARG A 270 20.61 -1.59 10.96
N GLY A 271 19.46 -1.14 11.45
CA GLY A 271 19.28 0.16 12.12
C GLY A 271 19.04 1.33 11.16
N VAL A 272 18.39 2.38 11.68
CA VAL A 272 17.98 3.61 10.95
C VAL A 272 19.12 4.38 10.28
N TRP A 273 20.36 4.18 10.72
CA TRP A 273 21.54 4.82 10.12
C TRP A 273 21.96 4.18 8.79
N LYS A 274 21.42 3.00 8.46
CA LYS A 274 21.72 2.32 7.20
C LYS A 274 20.72 2.76 6.13
N ALA A 275 21.23 3.29 5.03
CA ALA A 275 20.40 3.65 3.89
C ALA A 275 19.56 2.44 3.40
N PRO A 276 18.22 2.60 3.25
CA PRO A 276 17.30 1.56 2.78
C PRO A 276 17.33 1.42 1.26
N ALA A 277 18.54 1.25 0.71
CA ALA A 277 18.81 1.10 -0.71
C ALA A 277 19.60 -0.19 -0.95
N ASN A 278 19.55 -0.69 -2.20
CA ASN A 278 20.13 -1.99 -2.57
C ASN A 278 19.49 -3.17 -1.81
N VAL A 279 18.18 -3.09 -1.60
CA VAL A 279 17.35 -4.15 -0.99
C VAL A 279 16.47 -4.74 -2.08
N SER A 280 16.45 -6.07 -2.20
CA SER A 280 15.56 -6.76 -3.14
C SER A 280 14.11 -6.63 -2.70
N LEU A 281 13.24 -6.27 -3.63
CA LEU A 281 11.80 -6.20 -3.39
C LEU A 281 11.15 -7.56 -3.67
N ALA A 282 10.32 -8.01 -2.73
CA ALA A 282 9.48 -9.20 -2.88
C ALA A 282 8.20 -8.87 -3.65
N SER A 283 7.63 -9.88 -4.32
CA SER A 283 6.40 -9.77 -5.11
C SER A 283 6.47 -8.74 -6.26
N VAL A 284 7.67 -8.42 -6.73
CA VAL A 284 7.94 -7.53 -7.86
C VAL A 284 8.64 -8.29 -8.97
N ILE A 285 8.13 -8.18 -10.20
CA ILE A 285 8.70 -8.79 -11.40
C ILE A 285 9.72 -7.84 -12.05
N ALA A 286 9.31 -6.59 -12.28
CA ALA A 286 10.12 -5.57 -12.94
C ALA A 286 9.54 -4.16 -12.70
N PRO A 287 10.32 -3.09 -12.90
CA PRO A 287 9.77 -1.75 -13.08
C PRO A 287 8.95 -1.66 -14.38
N THR A 288 7.89 -0.85 -14.40
CA THR A 288 7.09 -0.60 -15.62
C THR A 288 7.89 0.04 -16.73
N ILE A 289 8.87 0.87 -16.36
CA ILE A 289 9.73 1.61 -17.28
C ILE A 289 11.18 1.26 -16.95
N LYS A 290 11.92 0.79 -17.95
CA LYS A 290 13.36 0.56 -17.81
C LYS A 290 14.09 1.89 -17.96
N ILE A 291 14.60 2.41 -16.86
CA ILE A 291 15.43 3.62 -16.86
C ILE A 291 16.86 3.20 -17.22
N ASN A 292 17.37 3.72 -18.34
CA ASN A 292 18.77 3.66 -18.71
C ASN A 292 19.43 5.02 -18.44
N ASN A 293 20.77 4.99 -18.34
CA ASN A 293 21.59 6.19 -18.27
C ASN A 293 21.70 6.88 -19.63
#